data_AF-A0A368EPM7-F1
#
_entry.id   AF-A0A368EPM7-F1
#
_cell.length_a   1.000
_cell.length_b   1.000
_cell.length_c   1.000
_cell.angle_alpha   90.00
_cell.angle_beta   90.00
_cell.angle_gamma   90.00
#
_symmetry.space_group_name_H-M   'P 1'
#
loop_
_entity.id
_entity.type
_entity.pdbx_description
1 polymer ?
#
loop_
_entity_poly.entity_id
_entity_poly.type
_entity_poly.pdbx_seq_one_letter_code
_entity_poly.pdbx_strand_id
1 'polypeptide(L)'
;MKHLFIISFLISSVWSQENYERSDDPKDSSFPGGYVSISYQFDLKSKEKGYQISFGVALPGIGESGNGPFVFPGVAFGKRRLQNNQSYAYTDFQVVGMVGGFWGGGGYGSAKINGKKIKRSKRFLGWLVGGYVSENSENLNLGSQSVFSGLHLGFALPLVGGHFQP
;
A
#
# COMPACT_ATOMS: atom_id res chain seq x y z
N MET A 1 18.30 -13.67 12.66
CA MET A 1 18.36 -14.04 11.23
C MET A 1 17.25 -13.42 10.37
N LYS A 2 15.98 -13.30 10.81
CA LYS A 2 14.89 -12.72 9.99
C LYS A 2 14.95 -11.19 9.77
N HIS A 3 15.55 -10.44 10.70
CA HIS A 3 15.67 -8.97 10.59
C HIS A 3 16.81 -8.52 9.67
N LEU A 4 17.86 -9.34 9.52
CA LEU A 4 18.98 -9.00 8.63
C LEU A 4 18.53 -8.95 7.17
N PHE A 5 17.64 -9.85 6.74
CA PHE A 5 17.15 -9.91 5.37
C PHE A 5 16.37 -8.66 4.95
N ILE A 6 15.62 -8.05 5.86
CA ILE A 6 14.84 -6.82 5.59
C ILE A 6 15.80 -5.64 5.44
N ILE A 7 16.81 -5.55 6.30
CA ILE A 7 17.83 -4.50 6.23
C ILE A 7 18.66 -4.66 4.95
N SER A 8 19.10 -5.88 4.61
CA SER A 8 19.81 -6.15 3.36
C SER A 8 18.97 -5.87 2.12
N PHE A 9 17.66 -6.18 2.13
CA PHE A 9 16.76 -5.83 1.03
C PHE A 9 16.62 -4.32 0.87
N LEU A 10 16.43 -3.58 1.97
CA LEU A 10 16.35 -2.12 1.98
C LEU A 10 17.66 -1.47 1.50
N ILE A 11 18.82 -1.96 1.95
CA ILE A 11 20.13 -1.46 1.50
C ILE A 11 20.35 -1.78 0.01
N SER A 12 19.96 -2.98 -0.45
CA SER A 12 20.09 -3.37 -1.86
C SER A 12 19.18 -2.55 -2.79
N SER A 13 17.99 -2.13 -2.33
CA SER A 13 17.14 -1.23 -3.12
C SER A 13 17.69 0.18 -3.24
N VAL A 14 18.39 0.67 -2.21
CA VAL A 14 19.07 1.98 -2.25
C VAL A 14 20.31 1.91 -3.16
N TRP A 15 21.11 0.83 -3.05
CA TRP A 15 22.32 0.62 -3.87
C TRP A 15 22.04 0.23 -5.33
N SER A 16 20.91 -0.42 -5.62
CA SER A 16 20.49 -0.72 -7.00
C SER A 16 20.09 0.54 -7.76
N GLN A 17 19.78 1.63 -7.06
CA GLN A 17 19.44 2.91 -7.67
C GLN A 17 20.69 3.68 -8.14
N GLU A 18 21.85 3.44 -7.51
CA GLU A 18 23.11 4.13 -7.83
C GLU A 18 23.85 3.55 -9.05
N ASN A 19 23.50 2.34 -9.51
CA ASN A 19 24.24 1.63 -10.58
C ASN A 19 23.49 1.50 -11.92
N TYR A 20 22.37 2.20 -12.10
CA TYR A 20 21.83 2.39 -13.44
C TYR A 20 22.47 3.64 -14.06
N GLU A 21 23.54 3.45 -14.84
CA GLU A 21 23.90 4.41 -15.88
C GLU A 21 22.72 4.49 -16.86
N ARG A 22 21.80 5.40 -16.57
CA ARG A 22 20.67 5.72 -17.44
C ARG A 22 21.25 6.53 -18.61
N SER A 23 21.56 5.84 -19.70
CA SER A 23 22.07 6.44 -20.95
C SER A 23 21.01 7.28 -21.69
N ASP A 24 19.76 7.30 -21.23
CA ASP A 24 18.65 8.04 -21.84
C ASP A 24 18.03 8.99 -20.82
N ASP A 25 17.67 10.21 -21.25
CA ASP A 25 16.98 11.20 -20.43
C ASP A 25 15.72 10.54 -19.83
N PRO A 26 15.53 10.54 -18.49
CA PRO A 26 14.33 10.00 -17.85
C PRO A 26 13.00 10.51 -18.43
N LYS A 27 13.00 11.67 -19.12
CA LYS A 27 11.85 12.21 -19.86
C LYS A 27 11.39 11.31 -21.02
N ASP A 28 12.30 10.50 -21.57
CA ASP A 28 12.03 9.54 -22.64
C ASP A 28 11.53 8.19 -22.10
N SER A 29 11.38 8.07 -20.77
CA SER A 29 10.85 6.87 -20.12
C SER A 29 9.36 6.68 -20.41
N SER A 30 9.03 5.63 -21.16
CA SER A 30 7.65 5.17 -21.38
C SER A 30 6.93 4.70 -20.09
N PHE A 31 7.68 4.48 -19.00
CA PHE A 31 7.11 4.16 -17.70
C PHE A 31 6.64 5.44 -16.97
N PRO A 32 5.35 5.55 -16.63
CA PRO A 32 4.79 6.72 -15.96
C PRO A 32 5.26 6.86 -14.50
N GLY A 33 5.88 5.83 -13.93
CA GLY A 33 6.30 5.80 -12.53
C GLY A 33 5.32 5.03 -11.67
N GLY A 34 5.69 4.80 -10.41
CA GLY A 34 4.82 4.12 -9.45
C GLY A 34 5.35 4.22 -8.03
N TYR A 35 4.85 3.33 -7.17
CA TYR A 35 5.41 3.18 -5.83
C TYR A 35 5.37 1.71 -5.39
N VAL A 36 6.28 1.39 -4.47
CA VAL A 36 6.19 0.24 -3.58
C VAL A 36 6.11 0.75 -2.17
N SER A 37 5.14 0.29 -1.38
CA SER A 37 5.02 0.70 0.01
C SER A 37 4.92 -0.48 0.95
N ILE A 38 5.42 -0.26 2.17
CA ILE A 38 5.29 -1.19 3.28
C ILE A 38 4.62 -0.41 4.42
N SER A 39 3.59 -1.00 5.02
CA SER A 39 2.92 -0.39 6.15
C SER A 39 2.58 -1.38 7.25
N TYR A 40 2.51 -0.83 8.45
CA TYR A 40 2.00 -1.45 9.65
C TYR A 40 0.70 -0.77 10.04
N GLN A 41 -0.30 -1.59 10.35
CA GLN A 41 -1.64 -1.14 10.69
C GLN A 41 -2.01 -1.70 12.05
N PHE A 42 -2.56 -0.86 12.93
CA PHE A 42 -2.99 -1.29 14.25
C PHE A 42 -4.25 -0.57 14.70
N ASP A 43 -5.16 -1.33 15.30
CA ASP A 43 -6.37 -0.81 15.93
C ASP A 43 -6.23 -0.94 17.45
N LEU A 44 -6.30 0.20 18.15
CA LEU A 44 -6.14 0.26 19.61
C LEU A 44 -7.32 -0.39 20.35
N LYS A 45 -8.51 -0.40 19.77
CA LYS A 45 -9.72 -0.95 20.39
C LYS A 45 -9.77 -2.45 20.26
N SER A 46 -9.66 -2.96 19.04
CA SER A 46 -9.71 -4.41 18.75
C SER A 46 -8.38 -5.12 19.02
N LYS A 47 -7.29 -4.38 19.26
CA LYS A 47 -5.91 -4.88 19.39
C LYS A 47 -5.44 -5.67 18.15
N GLU A 48 -6.14 -5.50 17.04
CA GLU A 48 -5.77 -6.09 15.77
C GLU A 48 -4.56 -5.38 15.18
N LYS A 49 -3.68 -6.16 14.55
CA LYS A 49 -2.46 -5.63 13.92
C LYS A 49 -2.15 -6.33 12.62
N GLY A 50 -1.63 -5.61 11.64
CA GLY A 50 -1.29 -6.18 10.34
C GLY A 50 -0.15 -5.47 9.66
N TYR A 51 0.41 -6.16 8.68
CA TYR A 51 1.40 -5.62 7.76
C TYR A 51 0.84 -5.68 6.35
N GLN A 52 1.14 -4.68 5.55
CA GLN A 52 0.72 -4.59 4.16
C GLN A 52 1.91 -4.18 3.29
N ILE A 53 2.01 -4.79 2.11
CA ILE A 53 2.85 -4.34 1.01
C ILE A 53 1.90 -3.91 -0.11
N SER A 54 2.11 -2.74 -0.68
CA SER A 54 1.31 -2.23 -1.79
C SER A 54 2.17 -1.78 -2.95
N PHE A 55 1.64 -1.96 -4.15
CA PHE A 55 2.22 -1.56 -5.41
C PHE A 55 1.19 -0.71 -6.14
N GLY A 56 1.63 0.40 -6.72
CA GLY A 56 0.78 1.24 -7.57
C GLY A 56 1.56 1.78 -8.75
N VAL A 57 0.90 1.92 -9.89
CA VAL A 57 1.47 2.51 -11.10
C VAL A 57 0.73 3.82 -11.37
N ALA A 58 1.46 4.89 -11.66
CA ALA A 58 0.87 6.19 -11.97
C ALA A 58 0.04 6.10 -13.25
N LEU A 59 -1.17 6.66 -13.24
CA LEU A 59 -1.94 6.85 -14.46
C LEU A 59 -1.32 8.00 -15.28
N PRO A 60 -0.95 7.77 -16.54
CA PRO A 60 -0.47 8.85 -17.40
C PRO A 60 -1.60 9.85 -17.66
N GLY A 61 -1.30 11.14 -17.54
CA GLY A 61 -2.22 12.24 -17.89
C GLY A 61 -3.14 12.72 -16.77
N ILE A 62 -2.96 12.25 -15.53
CA ILE A 62 -3.66 12.79 -14.36
C ILE A 62 -2.65 13.47 -13.43
N GLY A 63 -2.79 14.79 -13.32
CA GLY A 63 -1.91 15.64 -12.51
C GLY A 63 -0.88 16.42 -13.32
N GLU A 64 -0.36 17.49 -12.74
CA GLU A 64 0.81 18.18 -13.26
C GLU A 64 2.08 17.43 -12.85
N SER A 65 3.06 17.37 -13.76
CA SER A 65 4.37 16.78 -13.49
C SER A 65 4.98 17.46 -12.25
N GLY A 66 5.44 16.66 -11.29
CA GLY A 66 6.00 17.15 -10.02
C GLY A 66 4.99 17.68 -8.98
N ASN A 67 3.82 18.17 -9.37
CA ASN A 67 2.85 18.82 -8.46
C ASN A 67 1.58 17.99 -8.18
N GLY A 68 1.27 16.99 -8.99
CA GLY A 68 0.07 16.16 -8.86
C GLY A 68 -1.23 16.90 -9.27
N PRO A 69 -2.42 16.37 -8.98
CA PRO A 69 -2.69 15.15 -8.21
C PRO A 69 -2.32 13.88 -8.98
N PHE A 70 -1.61 12.96 -8.34
CA PHE A 70 -1.27 11.65 -8.92
C PHE A 70 -2.28 10.58 -8.53
N VAL A 71 -2.63 9.70 -9.45
CA VAL A 71 -3.54 8.56 -9.18
C VAL A 71 -2.84 7.25 -9.51
N PHE A 72 -2.91 6.31 -8.58
CA PHE A 72 -2.22 5.03 -8.62
C PHE A 72 -3.19 3.86 -8.45
N PRO A 73 -3.71 3.28 -9.53
CA PRO A 73 -4.25 1.92 -9.49
C PRO A 73 -3.16 0.94 -9.08
N GLY A 74 -3.54 -0.05 -8.29
CA GLY A 74 -2.57 -0.90 -7.64
C GLY A 74 -3.15 -2.12 -6.96
N VAL A 75 -2.26 -2.88 -6.35
CA VAL A 75 -2.57 -4.07 -5.57
C VAL A 75 -1.91 -3.99 -4.21
N ALA A 76 -2.60 -4.50 -3.20
CA ALA A 76 -2.08 -4.63 -1.85
C ALA A 76 -2.18 -6.08 -1.39
N PHE A 77 -1.10 -6.55 -0.77
CA PHE A 77 -1.02 -7.83 -0.11
C PHE A 77 -0.77 -7.58 1.36
N GLY A 78 -1.57 -8.20 2.23
CA GLY A 78 -1.36 -8.01 3.64
C GLY A 78 -1.70 -9.23 4.47
N LYS A 79 -1.25 -9.16 5.72
CA LYS A 79 -1.54 -10.16 6.73
C LYS A 79 -2.03 -9.45 7.98
N ARG A 80 -3.19 -9.87 8.48
CA ARG A 80 -3.80 -9.36 9.72
C ARG A 80 -3.73 -10.43 10.79
N ARG A 81 -3.44 -10.01 12.02
CA ARG A 81 -3.54 -10.80 13.24
C ARG A 81 -4.69 -10.26 14.09
N LEU A 82 -5.64 -11.13 14.36
CA LEU A 82 -6.81 -10.89 15.18
C LEU A 82 -6.47 -11.00 16.67
N GLN A 83 -7.35 -10.46 17.52
CA GLN A 83 -7.21 -10.52 18.98
C GLN A 83 -7.12 -11.96 19.50
N ASN A 84 -7.90 -12.88 18.91
CA ASN A 84 -7.91 -14.31 19.25
C ASN A 84 -6.68 -15.08 18.72
N ASN A 85 -5.61 -14.36 18.35
CA ASN A 85 -4.37 -14.89 17.83
C ASN A 85 -4.46 -15.58 16.45
N GLN A 86 -5.64 -15.61 15.83
CA GLN A 86 -5.79 -16.06 14.46
C GLN A 86 -5.19 -15.03 13.50
N SER A 87 -4.74 -15.49 12.34
CA SER A 87 -4.24 -14.59 11.30
C SER A 87 -4.77 -14.99 9.95
N TYR A 88 -4.97 -14.01 9.08
CA TYR A 88 -5.38 -14.24 7.70
C TYR A 88 -4.57 -13.35 6.75
N ALA A 89 -4.40 -13.85 5.53
CA ALA A 89 -3.84 -13.10 4.43
C ALA A 89 -4.98 -12.52 3.58
N TYR A 90 -4.73 -11.37 3.00
CA TYR A 90 -5.66 -10.68 2.11
C TYR A 90 -4.95 -10.09 0.90
N THR A 91 -5.74 -9.88 -0.16
CA THR A 91 -5.33 -9.20 -1.38
C THR A 91 -6.43 -8.23 -1.79
N ASP A 92 -6.06 -6.97 -1.99
CA ASP A 92 -6.96 -5.92 -2.45
C ASP A 92 -6.44 -5.29 -3.74
N PHE A 93 -7.35 -5.04 -4.68
CA PHE A 93 -7.13 -4.04 -5.71
C PHE A 93 -7.47 -2.68 -5.11
N GLN A 94 -6.59 -1.69 -5.28
CA GLN A 94 -6.74 -0.38 -4.68
C GLN A 94 -6.42 0.74 -5.65
N VAL A 95 -7.00 1.91 -5.40
CA VAL A 95 -6.67 3.16 -6.07
C VAL A 95 -6.24 4.14 -5.00
N VAL A 96 -5.07 4.77 -5.20
CA VAL A 96 -4.52 5.79 -4.30
C VAL A 96 -4.40 7.10 -5.05
N GLY A 97 -4.99 8.17 -4.54
CA GLY A 97 -4.69 9.54 -4.94
C GLY A 97 -3.62 10.14 -4.03
N MET A 98 -2.70 10.93 -4.58
CA MET A 98 -1.72 11.71 -3.82
C MET A 98 -1.67 13.16 -4.30
N VAL A 99 -1.64 14.10 -3.36
CA VAL A 99 -1.46 15.53 -3.63
C VAL A 99 -0.74 16.19 -2.46
N GLY A 100 0.38 16.86 -2.73
CA GLY A 100 1.10 17.67 -1.74
C GLY A 100 1.46 16.96 -0.43
N GLY A 101 1.68 15.64 -0.43
CA GLY A 101 1.96 14.84 0.77
C GLY A 101 0.73 14.19 1.43
N PHE A 102 -0.48 14.62 1.06
CA PHE A 102 -1.71 13.89 1.38
C PHE A 102 -1.85 12.70 0.46
N TRP A 103 -2.32 11.60 1.01
CA TRP A 103 -2.71 10.42 0.26
C TRP A 103 -4.04 9.88 0.75
N GLY A 104 -4.82 9.31 -0.15
CA GLY A 104 -6.11 8.75 0.18
C GLY A 104 -6.61 7.83 -0.91
N GLY A 105 -7.51 6.92 -0.55
CA GLY A 105 -7.97 5.94 -1.51
C GLY A 105 -8.91 4.90 -0.95
N GLY A 106 -9.20 3.94 -1.80
CA GLY A 106 -10.06 2.82 -1.49
C GLY A 106 -9.59 1.56 -2.18
N GLY A 107 -10.04 0.42 -1.69
CA GLY A 107 -9.76 -0.85 -2.31
C GLY A 107 -10.87 -1.87 -2.07
N TYR A 108 -10.90 -2.86 -2.95
CA TYR A 108 -11.78 -4.01 -2.85
C TYR A 108 -10.99 -5.28 -3.10
N GLY A 109 -11.29 -6.32 -2.34
CA GLY A 109 -10.45 -7.49 -2.30
C GLY A 109 -11.09 -8.67 -1.62
N SER A 110 -10.22 -9.61 -1.24
CA SER A 110 -10.62 -10.80 -0.53
C SER A 110 -9.58 -11.26 0.47
N ALA A 111 -10.04 -11.91 1.55
CA ALA A 111 -9.18 -12.67 2.45
C ALA A 111 -9.59 -14.13 2.46
N LYS A 112 -8.64 -14.96 2.91
CA LYS A 112 -8.91 -16.36 3.23
C LYS A 112 -8.86 -16.54 4.73
N ILE A 113 -10.02 -16.75 5.36
CA ILE A 113 -10.15 -17.02 6.79
C ILE A 113 -10.67 -18.45 6.95
N ASN A 114 -9.93 -19.32 7.65
CA ASN A 114 -10.32 -20.71 7.92
C ASN A 114 -10.78 -21.46 6.66
N GLY A 115 -10.05 -21.29 5.54
CA GLY A 115 -10.38 -21.93 4.26
C GLY A 115 -11.48 -21.26 3.44
N LYS A 116 -12.27 -20.35 4.03
CA LYS A 116 -13.33 -19.61 3.33
C LYS A 116 -12.80 -18.29 2.77
N LYS A 117 -13.16 -17.99 1.51
CA LYS A 117 -12.89 -16.70 0.88
C LYS A 117 -13.97 -15.71 1.33
N ILE A 118 -13.54 -14.58 1.89
CA ILE A 118 -14.41 -13.48 2.29
C ILE A 118 -14.13 -12.25 1.44
N LYS A 119 -15.17 -11.45 1.18
CA LYS A 119 -15.06 -10.16 0.50
C LYS A 119 -14.60 -9.09 1.47
N ARG A 120 -13.80 -8.15 0.96
CA ARG A 120 -13.27 -7.04 1.75
C ARG A 120 -13.37 -5.75 0.96
N SER A 121 -13.65 -4.67 1.66
CA SER A 121 -13.46 -3.32 1.16
C SER A 121 -12.65 -2.51 2.16
N LYS A 122 -11.91 -1.53 1.67
CA LYS A 122 -11.15 -0.61 2.52
C LYS A 122 -11.22 0.81 2.01
N ARG A 123 -11.08 1.75 2.93
CA ARG A 123 -10.89 3.18 2.69
C ARG A 123 -9.78 3.66 3.60
N PHE A 124 -8.93 4.53 3.09
CA PHE A 124 -7.80 5.03 3.84
C PHE A 124 -7.45 6.45 3.43
N LEU A 125 -6.85 7.18 4.36
CA LEU A 125 -6.35 8.53 4.17
C LEU A 125 -5.15 8.78 5.08
N GLY A 126 -4.28 9.70 4.72
CA GLY A 126 -3.14 10.05 5.54
C GLY A 126 -2.32 11.21 4.98
N TRP A 127 -1.26 11.50 5.72
CA TRP A 127 -0.29 12.54 5.45
C TRP A 127 1.11 11.99 5.76
N LEU A 128 2.02 12.10 4.78
CA LEU A 128 3.37 11.55 4.87
C LEU A 128 3.33 10.05 5.26
N VAL A 129 3.96 9.68 6.37
CA VAL A 129 4.06 8.28 6.81
C VAL A 129 2.86 7.80 7.64
N GLY A 130 1.96 8.71 8.03
CA GLY A 130 0.88 8.43 8.97
C GLY A 130 -0.50 8.56 8.37
N GLY A 131 -1.44 7.74 8.82
CA GLY A 131 -2.82 7.81 8.34
C GLY A 131 -3.77 6.95 9.13
N TYR A 132 -4.97 6.80 8.57
CA TYR A 132 -6.05 6.01 9.10
C TYR A 132 -6.60 5.09 8.02
N VAL A 133 -6.94 3.87 8.40
CA VAL A 133 -7.53 2.86 7.52
C VAL A 133 -8.78 2.30 8.18
N SER A 134 -9.83 2.17 7.38
CA SER A 134 -11.08 1.51 7.74
C SER A 134 -11.35 0.40 6.72
N GLU A 135 -11.61 -0.80 7.21
CA GLU A 135 -11.85 -1.99 6.41
C GLU A 135 -13.18 -2.61 6.84
N ASN A 136 -13.94 -3.08 5.86
CA ASN A 136 -15.13 -3.89 6.09
C ASN A 136 -14.93 -5.26 5.48
N SER A 137 -15.25 -6.31 6.26
CA SER A 137 -15.20 -7.70 5.81
C SER A 137 -16.57 -8.36 5.98
N GLU A 138 -17.10 -8.89 4.88
CA GLU A 138 -18.32 -9.70 4.92
C GLU A 138 -17.98 -11.08 5.49
N ASN A 139 -18.31 -11.32 6.76
CA ASN A 139 -18.22 -12.64 7.35
C ASN A 139 -19.57 -13.35 7.19
N LEU A 140 -19.64 -14.36 6.32
CA LEU A 140 -20.87 -15.12 6.06
C LEU A 140 -21.34 -15.99 7.24
N ASN A 141 -20.49 -16.21 8.26
CA ASN A 141 -20.76 -17.11 9.37
C ASN A 141 -21.04 -16.42 10.72
N LEU A 142 -20.82 -15.11 10.82
CA LEU A 142 -21.29 -14.28 11.94
C LEU A 142 -22.00 -13.11 11.29
N GLY A 143 -23.27 -12.85 11.58
CA GLY A 143 -24.02 -11.68 11.09
C GLY A 143 -23.44 -10.30 11.47
N SER A 144 -22.18 -10.26 11.93
CA SER A 144 -21.36 -9.09 12.20
C SER A 144 -20.41 -8.85 11.02
N GLN A 145 -20.59 -7.69 10.38
CA GLN A 145 -19.51 -7.04 9.64
C GLN A 145 -18.35 -6.82 10.60
N SER A 146 -17.21 -7.46 10.35
CA SER A 146 -15.99 -7.16 11.11
C SER A 146 -15.38 -5.93 10.47
N VAL A 147 -15.48 -4.81 11.20
CA VAL A 147 -14.93 -3.52 10.79
C VAL A 147 -13.61 -3.34 11.52
N PHE A 148 -12.49 -3.41 10.79
CA PHE A 148 -11.20 -2.96 11.33
C PHE A 148 -11.08 -1.47 11.08
N SER A 149 -10.67 -0.71 12.09
CA SER A 149 -10.53 0.73 11.95
C SER A 149 -9.35 1.20 12.80
N GLY A 150 -8.22 1.50 12.14
CA GLY A 150 -6.94 1.61 12.82
C GLY A 150 -6.01 2.64 12.22
N LEU A 151 -4.94 2.92 12.97
CA LEU A 151 -3.85 3.76 12.52
C LEU A 151 -3.01 3.01 11.49
N HIS A 152 -2.56 3.75 10.48
CA HIS A 152 -1.67 3.30 9.42
C HIS A 152 -0.34 4.02 9.54
N LEU A 153 0.75 3.28 9.67
CA LEU A 153 2.11 3.80 9.62
C LEU A 153 2.84 3.10 8.49
N GLY A 154 3.25 3.83 7.46
CA GLY A 154 3.86 3.23 6.29
C GLY A 154 4.83 4.16 5.57
N PHE A 155 5.71 3.55 4.80
CA PHE A 155 6.67 4.25 3.96
C PHE A 155 6.46 3.81 2.51
N ALA A 156 6.52 4.75 1.58
CA ALA A 156 6.42 4.49 0.14
C ALA A 156 7.73 4.89 -0.54
N LEU A 157 8.33 3.93 -1.25
CA LEU A 157 9.46 4.14 -2.14
C LEU A 157 8.91 4.47 -3.53
N PRO A 158 9.20 5.66 -4.09
CA PRO A 158 8.81 5.98 -5.45
C PRO A 158 9.60 5.11 -6.43
N LEU A 159 8.91 4.49 -7.38
CA LEU A 159 9.50 3.89 -8.56
C LEU A 159 9.57 4.98 -9.62
N VAL A 160 10.76 5.56 -9.80
CA VAL A 160 10.99 6.73 -10.65
C VAL A 160 10.62 6.42 -12.10
N GLY A 161 9.66 7.18 -12.64
CA GLY A 161 9.27 7.22 -14.05
C GLY A 161 8.93 8.67 -14.44
N GLY A 162 8.69 8.92 -15.72
CA GLY A 162 8.69 10.28 -16.30
C GLY A 162 7.71 11.28 -15.65
N HIS A 163 6.66 10.80 -14.97
CA HIS A 163 5.60 11.62 -14.37
C HIS A 163 5.95 12.21 -12.99
N PHE A 164 7.06 11.78 -12.38
CA PHE A 164 7.51 12.24 -11.06
C PHE A 164 8.56 13.37 -11.12
N GLN A 165 8.88 13.86 -12.31
CA GLN A 165 9.89 14.89 -12.52
C GLN A 165 9.22 16.24 -12.86
N PRO A 166 9.66 17.37 -12.30
CA PRO A 166 9.12 18.68 -12.63
C PRO A 166 9.32 19.07 -14.10
#